data_AF-A0A660SFJ2-F1
#
_entry.id   AF-A0A660SFJ2-F1
#
_cell.length_a   1.000
_cell.length_b   1.000
_cell.length_c   1.000
_cell.angle_alpha   90.00
_cell.angle_beta   90.00
_cell.angle_gamma   90.00
#
_symmetry.space_group_name_H-M   'P 1'
#
loop_
_entity.id
_entity.type
_entity.pdbx_description
1 polymer ?
#
loop_
_entity_poly.entity_id
_entity_poly.type
_entity_poly.pdbx_seq_one_letter_code
_entity_poly.pdbx_strand_id
1 'polypeptide(L)'
;MYIKKELNLYPNNYYVYTFIEDIKDNLDNEEFDIVQIAKNIKNRNADYYNTFIPIISRYNISDSKFLFNEMLTKDINCDRLSEFFGRVLGDTVYIDSMTSLYNEHSYYIYKMCLMSALKYRTKKNYTYYTEKIRNYTIFQEDELANYLVLKASRDNIYKLYEHFIKKFSTSKYLNEIKRYVLLKMIPNDKDKALYILNQIDKNNYSSKDLNSISYELSVNGIGIYQAKILIESALNEFKFADITKKYFNSTVEKRRNLYKTNIAYMLDTYGYILLQEGDIDSSKMQFMKATDILDSIGEEDATILIHYAYILEKENVSEDSLLTIYGKIIAIEDCNEIIEKIKELYKKGGKPEKEFNHYIKKLRRKYRALKRVDIGIKNYSFTDINGNKYNLADFVNRVVIITFSKNDCGFCRAEAYDLKNLEEEYKDSKSVVFIHITPDSESKALEFKKKYQLKGIMIAGNRNISRELGITGFPTNIVIGPDGRIHYSIRGYFTDIKDMIEEIIRNELFID
;
A
#
# COMPACT_ATOMS: atom_id res chain seq x y z
N MET A 1 -6.67 27.90 -15.54
CA MET A 1 -6.17 26.86 -14.60
C MET A 1 -7.15 25.69 -14.43
N TYR A 2 -8.44 25.94 -14.21
CA TYR A 2 -9.50 24.93 -14.05
C TYR A 2 -9.69 24.01 -15.27
N ILE A 3 -9.82 24.61 -16.46
CA ILE A 3 -9.91 23.91 -17.76
C ILE A 3 -8.76 22.91 -17.94
N LYS A 4 -7.53 23.32 -17.58
CA LYS A 4 -6.32 22.51 -17.69
C LYS A 4 -6.34 21.31 -16.72
N LYS A 5 -7.05 21.39 -15.60
CA LYS A 5 -7.18 20.31 -14.60
C LYS A 5 -8.23 19.27 -15.01
N GLU A 6 -9.38 19.71 -15.52
CA GLU A 6 -10.42 18.79 -16.02
C GLU A 6 -10.01 18.13 -17.35
N LEU A 7 -9.32 18.83 -18.25
CA LEU A 7 -8.70 18.21 -19.46
C LEU A 7 -7.68 17.14 -19.11
N ASN A 8 -6.92 17.31 -18.02
CA ASN A 8 -5.99 16.28 -17.55
C ASN A 8 -6.70 15.07 -16.92
N LEU A 9 -7.90 15.26 -16.34
CA LEU A 9 -8.68 14.18 -15.73
C LEU A 9 -9.50 13.40 -16.77
N TYR A 10 -9.94 14.07 -17.84
CA TYR A 10 -10.80 13.50 -18.89
C TYR A 10 -10.34 13.88 -20.31
N PRO A 11 -9.13 13.48 -20.72
CA PRO A 11 -8.48 13.99 -21.94
C PRO A 11 -9.14 13.59 -23.26
N ASN A 12 -10.18 12.74 -23.25
CA ASN A 12 -10.91 12.29 -24.44
C ASN A 12 -12.44 12.40 -24.29
N ASN A 13 -12.93 13.14 -23.29
CA ASN A 13 -14.37 13.29 -23.10
C ASN A 13 -14.88 14.46 -23.94
N TYR A 14 -15.55 14.13 -25.05
CA TYR A 14 -16.14 15.10 -25.98
C TYR A 14 -16.92 16.22 -25.27
N TYR A 15 -17.73 15.88 -24.26
CA TYR A 15 -18.54 16.84 -23.52
C TYR A 15 -17.71 17.79 -22.64
N VAL A 16 -16.54 17.36 -22.16
CA VAL A 16 -15.60 18.23 -21.44
C VAL A 16 -14.94 19.21 -22.41
N TYR A 17 -14.63 18.79 -23.63
CA TYR A 17 -14.14 19.70 -24.66
C TYR A 17 -15.23 20.67 -25.11
N THR A 18 -16.46 20.21 -25.34
CA THR A 18 -17.60 21.09 -25.65
C THR A 18 -17.85 22.11 -24.55
N PHE A 19 -17.74 21.72 -23.26
CA PHE A 19 -17.81 22.65 -22.13
C PHE A 19 -16.74 23.74 -22.20
N ILE A 20 -15.53 23.35 -22.55
CA ILE A 20 -14.38 24.25 -22.61
C ILE A 20 -14.52 25.22 -23.78
N GLU A 21 -14.97 24.74 -24.94
CA GLU A 21 -15.30 25.58 -26.09
C GLU A 21 -16.46 26.52 -25.77
N ASP A 22 -17.54 26.04 -25.14
CA ASP A 22 -18.66 26.90 -24.72
C ASP A 22 -18.22 27.96 -23.68
N ILE A 23 -17.28 27.63 -22.77
CA ILE A 23 -16.68 28.62 -21.87
C ILE A 23 -15.83 29.64 -22.65
N LYS A 24 -15.02 29.19 -23.61
CA LYS A 24 -14.15 30.04 -24.45
C LYS A 24 -14.94 30.98 -25.34
N ASP A 25 -16.04 30.52 -25.92
CA ASP A 25 -16.90 31.31 -26.79
C ASP A 25 -17.71 32.37 -26.02
N ASN A 26 -17.80 32.24 -24.69
CA ASN A 26 -18.48 33.20 -23.80
C ASN A 26 -17.52 33.98 -22.89
N LEU A 27 -16.19 33.80 -23.08
CA LEU A 27 -15.13 34.35 -22.22
C LEU A 27 -14.77 35.82 -22.51
N ASP A 28 -15.33 36.44 -23.56
CA ASP A 28 -15.10 37.84 -23.91
C ASP A 28 -15.71 38.85 -22.91
N ASN A 29 -16.46 38.37 -21.91
CA ASN A 29 -16.94 39.19 -20.80
C ASN A 29 -16.00 39.03 -19.59
N GLU A 30 -15.41 40.14 -19.13
CA GLU A 30 -14.36 40.19 -18.08
C GLU A 30 -14.82 39.69 -16.69
N GLU A 31 -16.10 39.36 -16.50
CA GLU A 31 -16.60 38.67 -15.31
C GLU A 31 -17.06 37.24 -15.65
N PHE A 32 -16.30 36.27 -15.12
CA PHE A 32 -16.56 34.84 -15.29
C PHE A 32 -17.75 34.39 -14.43
N ASP A 33 -18.98 34.67 -14.86
CA ASP A 33 -20.20 34.24 -14.15
C ASP A 33 -20.73 32.89 -14.67
N ILE A 34 -20.46 31.84 -13.89
CA ILE A 34 -20.91 30.47 -14.17
C ILE A 34 -22.45 30.36 -14.20
N VAL A 35 -23.15 31.25 -13.50
CA VAL A 35 -24.63 31.33 -13.46
C VAL A 35 -25.16 31.90 -14.77
N GLN A 36 -24.46 32.84 -15.40
CA GLN A 36 -24.88 33.41 -16.67
C GLN A 36 -24.66 32.43 -17.83
N ILE A 37 -23.56 31.68 -17.82
CA ILE A 37 -23.32 30.56 -18.75
C ILE A 37 -24.42 29.51 -18.57
N ALA A 38 -24.71 29.10 -17.32
CA ALA A 38 -25.79 28.20 -16.97
C ALA A 38 -27.18 28.65 -17.49
N LYS A 39 -27.46 29.95 -17.47
CA LYS A 39 -28.71 30.54 -18.01
C LYS A 39 -28.74 30.55 -19.55
N ASN A 40 -27.62 30.84 -20.20
CA ASN A 40 -27.49 30.83 -21.67
C ASN A 40 -27.58 29.40 -22.25
N ILE A 41 -27.32 28.38 -21.43
CA ILE A 41 -27.33 26.94 -21.77
C ILE A 41 -28.74 26.35 -21.95
N LYS A 42 -29.82 27.13 -21.78
CA LYS A 42 -31.23 26.68 -21.78
C LYS A 42 -31.68 25.77 -22.95
N ASN A 43 -30.92 25.63 -24.03
CA ASN A 43 -31.29 24.91 -25.25
C ASN A 43 -30.48 23.63 -25.54
N ARG A 44 -29.86 22.96 -24.56
CA ARG A 44 -29.05 21.73 -24.80
C ARG A 44 -29.61 20.44 -24.18
N ASN A 45 -29.17 19.30 -24.70
CA ASN A 45 -29.70 17.95 -24.43
C ASN A 45 -29.32 17.40 -23.03
N ALA A 46 -29.92 16.26 -22.66
CA ALA A 46 -29.75 15.62 -21.35
C ALA A 46 -28.29 15.25 -20.99
N ASP A 47 -27.47 14.86 -21.96
CA ASP A 47 -26.06 14.50 -21.72
C ASP A 47 -25.20 15.69 -21.27
N TYR A 48 -25.60 16.89 -21.68
CA TYR A 48 -24.95 18.12 -21.31
C TYR A 48 -25.15 18.41 -19.80
N TYR A 49 -26.38 18.46 -19.31
CA TYR A 49 -26.65 18.69 -17.88
C TYR A 49 -25.98 17.63 -16.98
N ASN A 50 -26.01 16.37 -17.42
CA ASN A 50 -25.39 15.24 -16.72
C ASN A 50 -23.86 15.35 -16.61
N THR A 51 -23.20 16.09 -17.50
CA THR A 51 -21.76 16.32 -17.45
C THR A 51 -21.41 17.53 -16.57
N PHE A 52 -22.22 18.58 -16.62
CA PHE A 52 -21.86 19.90 -16.08
C PHE A 52 -22.25 20.09 -14.62
N ILE A 53 -23.43 19.60 -14.22
CA ILE A 53 -23.89 19.70 -12.83
C ILE A 53 -22.86 19.06 -11.87
N PRO A 54 -22.33 17.85 -12.14
CA PRO A 54 -21.23 17.28 -11.36
C PRO A 54 -20.02 18.21 -11.23
N ILE A 55 -19.61 18.86 -12.32
CA ILE A 55 -18.42 19.73 -12.34
C ILE A 55 -18.67 21.00 -11.53
N ILE A 56 -19.80 21.69 -11.75
CA ILE A 56 -20.13 22.96 -11.08
C ILE A 56 -20.32 22.74 -9.59
N SER A 57 -20.97 21.64 -9.20
CA SER A 57 -21.12 21.23 -7.79
C SER A 57 -19.77 21.11 -7.06
N ARG A 58 -18.66 20.92 -7.78
CA ARG A 58 -17.33 20.85 -7.17
C ARG A 58 -16.83 22.16 -6.60
N TYR A 59 -17.34 23.27 -7.11
CA TYR A 59 -16.81 24.60 -6.88
C TYR A 59 -17.84 25.53 -6.25
N ASN A 60 -19.08 25.52 -6.75
CA ASN A 60 -20.18 26.28 -6.18
C ASN A 60 -21.44 25.40 -6.05
N ILE A 61 -21.72 24.97 -4.82
CA ILE A 61 -22.88 24.13 -4.55
C ILE A 61 -24.19 24.90 -4.74
N SER A 62 -24.23 26.20 -4.44
CA SER A 62 -25.43 27.03 -4.55
C SER A 62 -25.88 27.14 -6.01
N ASP A 63 -24.94 27.43 -6.92
CA ASP A 63 -25.23 27.56 -8.34
C ASP A 63 -25.58 26.21 -8.98
N SER A 64 -24.94 25.14 -8.50
CA SER A 64 -25.26 23.78 -8.95
C SER A 64 -26.67 23.35 -8.53
N LYS A 65 -27.18 23.83 -7.39
CA LYS A 65 -28.58 23.57 -6.97
C LYS A 65 -29.57 24.20 -7.95
N PHE A 66 -29.32 25.43 -8.41
CA PHE A 66 -30.15 26.09 -9.41
C PHE A 66 -30.20 25.30 -10.73
N LEU A 67 -29.04 24.89 -11.25
CA LEU A 67 -28.96 24.09 -12.48
C LEU A 67 -29.64 22.72 -12.37
N PHE A 68 -29.53 22.09 -11.21
CA PHE A 68 -30.20 20.83 -10.93
C PHE A 68 -31.73 21.00 -10.92
N ASN A 69 -32.24 22.09 -10.35
CA ASN A 69 -33.66 22.43 -10.39
C ASN A 69 -34.16 22.65 -11.83
N GLU A 70 -33.43 23.43 -12.64
CA GLU A 70 -33.76 23.65 -14.05
C GLU A 70 -33.70 22.37 -14.91
N MET A 71 -32.88 21.40 -14.52
CA MET A 71 -32.83 20.12 -15.21
C MET A 71 -34.08 19.28 -14.90
N LEU A 72 -34.54 19.29 -13.64
CA LEU A 72 -35.74 18.58 -13.20
C LEU A 72 -37.02 19.16 -13.82
N THR A 73 -37.09 20.47 -14.04
CA THR A 73 -38.25 21.10 -14.73
C THR A 73 -38.36 20.73 -16.21
N LYS A 74 -37.33 20.12 -16.80
CA LYS A 74 -37.27 19.71 -18.22
C LYS A 74 -37.39 18.19 -18.42
N ASP A 75 -37.74 17.44 -17.38
CA ASP A 75 -37.82 15.97 -17.38
C ASP A 75 -36.54 15.27 -17.88
N ILE A 76 -35.39 15.88 -17.62
CA ILE A 76 -34.10 15.33 -17.99
C ILE A 76 -33.68 14.29 -16.95
N ASN A 77 -33.26 13.11 -17.44
CA ASN A 77 -32.94 11.94 -16.61
C ASN A 77 -31.82 12.23 -15.58
N CYS A 78 -32.13 12.00 -14.29
CA CYS A 78 -31.27 12.19 -13.13
C CYS A 78 -30.24 11.10 -12.84
N ASP A 79 -30.27 9.97 -13.56
CA ASP A 79 -29.53 8.73 -13.24
C ASP A 79 -27.99 8.88 -13.25
N ARG A 80 -27.45 10.02 -13.68
CA ARG A 80 -25.99 10.27 -13.76
C ARG A 80 -25.45 11.24 -12.72
N LEU A 81 -26.26 11.72 -11.78
CA LEU A 81 -25.90 12.85 -10.89
C LEU A 81 -25.35 12.47 -9.52
N SER A 82 -24.79 11.26 -9.40
CA SER A 82 -24.22 10.80 -8.14
C SER A 82 -23.14 11.75 -7.56
N GLU A 83 -22.34 12.39 -8.40
CA GLU A 83 -21.32 13.34 -7.95
C GLU A 83 -21.91 14.59 -7.28
N PHE A 84 -23.03 15.11 -7.80
CA PHE A 84 -23.76 16.24 -7.20
C PHE A 84 -24.32 15.85 -5.84
N PHE A 85 -25.05 14.74 -5.79
CA PHE A 85 -25.64 14.26 -4.55
C PHE A 85 -24.59 13.95 -3.49
N GLY A 86 -23.40 13.50 -3.91
CA GLY A 86 -22.22 13.34 -3.04
C GLY A 86 -21.94 14.50 -2.09
N ARG A 87 -22.27 15.72 -2.53
CA ARG A 87 -21.93 16.97 -1.84
C ARG A 87 -23.07 17.54 -1.00
N VAL A 88 -24.32 17.26 -1.39
CA VAL A 88 -25.51 17.64 -0.63
C VAL A 88 -26.05 16.51 0.25
N LEU A 89 -25.40 15.36 0.23
CA LEU A 89 -25.84 14.11 0.86
C LEU A 89 -26.09 14.22 2.37
N GLY A 90 -25.47 15.17 3.06
CA GLY A 90 -25.66 15.41 4.49
C GLY A 90 -26.91 16.23 4.84
N ASP A 91 -27.50 16.93 3.88
CA ASP A 91 -28.61 17.87 4.08
C ASP A 91 -29.94 17.21 3.68
N THR A 92 -30.45 16.33 4.54
CA THR A 92 -31.68 15.58 4.27
C THR A 92 -32.91 16.49 4.16
N VAL A 93 -32.90 17.66 4.81
CA VAL A 93 -33.98 18.66 4.71
C VAL A 93 -34.03 19.25 3.30
N TYR A 94 -32.87 19.62 2.74
CA TYR A 94 -32.80 20.06 1.36
C TYR A 94 -33.20 18.95 0.37
N ILE A 95 -32.81 17.70 0.61
CA ILE A 95 -33.24 16.60 -0.26
C ILE A 95 -34.76 16.39 -0.17
N ASP A 96 -35.36 16.43 1.02
CA ASP A 96 -36.81 16.29 1.20
C ASP A 96 -37.60 17.44 0.55
N SER A 97 -37.11 18.68 0.65
CA SER A 97 -37.75 19.82 -0.01
C SER A 97 -37.68 19.69 -1.54
N MET A 98 -36.55 19.22 -2.05
CA MET A 98 -36.35 18.92 -3.48
C MET A 98 -37.29 17.84 -4.00
N THR A 99 -37.41 16.71 -3.28
CA THR A 99 -38.35 15.65 -3.66
C THR A 99 -39.80 16.10 -3.56
N SER A 100 -40.13 16.99 -2.61
CA SER A 100 -41.49 17.55 -2.50
C SER A 100 -41.83 18.46 -3.69
N LEU A 101 -40.87 19.25 -4.17
CA LEU A 101 -41.02 20.14 -5.31
C LEU A 101 -41.11 19.38 -6.64
N TYR A 102 -40.39 18.25 -6.74
CA TYR A 102 -40.33 17.39 -7.93
C TYR A 102 -40.78 15.97 -7.57
N ASN A 103 -42.05 15.85 -7.18
CA ASN A 103 -42.65 14.61 -6.68
C ASN A 103 -42.47 13.42 -7.65
N GLU A 104 -42.62 13.63 -8.96
CA GLU A 104 -42.46 12.60 -10.00
C GLU A 104 -41.03 12.04 -10.08
N HIS A 105 -40.02 12.84 -9.70
CA HIS A 105 -38.60 12.47 -9.75
C HIS A 105 -38.04 11.97 -8.41
N SER A 106 -38.85 12.00 -7.35
CA SER A 106 -38.42 11.75 -5.97
C SER A 106 -37.69 10.42 -5.79
N TYR A 107 -38.23 9.36 -6.41
CA TYR A 107 -37.64 8.03 -6.35
C TYR A 107 -36.20 8.02 -6.88
N TYR A 108 -35.97 8.61 -8.06
CA TYR A 108 -34.65 8.68 -8.70
C TYR A 108 -33.67 9.52 -7.90
N ILE A 109 -34.14 10.64 -7.32
CA ILE A 109 -33.34 11.50 -6.44
C ILE A 109 -32.83 10.71 -5.24
N TYR A 110 -33.72 10.03 -4.50
CA TYR A 110 -33.31 9.22 -3.35
C TYR A 110 -32.41 8.04 -3.73
N LYS A 111 -32.67 7.38 -4.88
CA LYS A 111 -31.83 6.29 -5.42
C LYS A 111 -30.42 6.78 -5.70
N MET A 112 -30.27 7.95 -6.32
CA MET A 112 -28.97 8.56 -6.60
C MET A 112 -28.26 8.98 -5.31
N CYS A 113 -28.98 9.56 -4.34
CA CYS A 113 -28.42 9.84 -3.02
C CYS A 113 -27.86 8.59 -2.34
N LEU A 114 -28.58 7.46 -2.39
CA LEU A 114 -28.10 6.19 -1.83
C LEU A 114 -26.83 5.69 -2.54
N MET A 115 -26.82 5.74 -3.88
CA MET A 115 -25.64 5.37 -4.68
C MET A 115 -24.42 6.21 -4.31
N SER A 116 -24.60 7.52 -4.19
CA SER A 116 -23.55 8.44 -3.77
C SER A 116 -23.10 8.17 -2.34
N ALA A 117 -24.03 7.83 -1.44
CA ALA A 117 -23.71 7.56 -0.06
C ALA A 117 -22.76 6.35 0.06
N LEU A 118 -23.04 5.32 -0.74
CA LEU A 118 -22.18 4.14 -0.87
C LEU A 118 -20.83 4.49 -1.48
N LYS A 119 -20.80 5.29 -2.54
CA LYS A 119 -19.57 5.74 -3.22
C LYS A 119 -18.63 6.50 -2.28
N TYR A 120 -19.15 7.48 -1.53
CA TYR A 120 -18.37 8.34 -0.64
C TYR A 120 -18.29 7.82 0.81
N ARG A 121 -18.81 6.62 1.08
CA ARG A 121 -18.77 5.96 2.41
C ARG A 121 -19.41 6.80 3.52
N THR A 122 -20.40 7.65 3.20
CA THR A 122 -21.11 8.51 4.17
C THR A 122 -22.20 7.71 4.90
N LYS A 123 -21.76 6.84 5.81
CA LYS A 123 -22.59 5.83 6.50
C LYS A 123 -23.80 6.37 7.27
N LYS A 124 -23.85 7.66 7.59
CA LYS A 124 -24.91 8.27 8.44
C LYS A 124 -26.30 8.25 7.78
N ASN A 125 -26.39 8.23 6.45
CA ASN A 125 -27.67 8.43 5.76
C ASN A 125 -28.15 7.21 4.95
N TYR A 126 -27.52 6.05 5.12
CA TYR A 126 -27.87 4.83 4.36
C TYR A 126 -29.29 4.36 4.67
N THR A 127 -29.61 4.28 5.96
CA THR A 127 -30.93 3.88 6.46
C THR A 127 -32.01 4.80 5.93
N TYR A 128 -31.80 6.12 6.05
CA TYR A 128 -32.74 7.14 5.59
C TYR A 128 -33.08 6.99 4.09
N TYR A 129 -32.10 6.94 3.19
CA TYR A 129 -32.39 6.82 1.76
C TYR A 129 -32.98 5.44 1.39
N THR A 130 -32.56 4.38 2.09
CA THR A 130 -33.12 3.04 1.91
C THR A 130 -34.60 2.99 2.27
N GLU A 131 -34.99 3.60 3.38
CA GLU A 131 -36.40 3.69 3.81
C GLU A 131 -37.22 4.49 2.81
N LYS A 132 -36.69 5.64 2.35
CA LYS A 132 -37.38 6.48 1.36
C LYS A 132 -37.66 5.73 0.06
N ILE A 133 -36.66 5.08 -0.56
CA ILE A 133 -36.87 4.38 -1.84
C ILE A 133 -37.78 3.17 -1.72
N ARG A 134 -37.76 2.44 -0.59
CA ARG A 134 -38.60 1.25 -0.38
C ARG A 134 -40.10 1.56 -0.36
N ASN A 135 -40.48 2.80 -0.08
CA ASN A 135 -41.89 3.23 -0.07
C ASN A 135 -42.47 3.41 -1.48
N TYR A 136 -41.65 3.38 -2.53
CA TYR A 136 -42.11 3.52 -3.90
C TYR A 136 -42.35 2.14 -4.54
N THR A 137 -43.47 1.98 -5.25
CA THR A 137 -43.81 0.70 -5.92
C THR A 137 -42.77 0.28 -6.96
N ILE A 138 -42.22 1.24 -7.71
CA ILE A 138 -41.17 1.02 -8.71
C ILE A 138 -39.90 0.39 -8.13
N PHE A 139 -39.62 0.56 -6.83
CA PHE A 139 -38.47 -0.06 -6.17
C PHE A 139 -38.44 -1.57 -6.36
N GLN A 140 -39.61 -2.22 -6.34
CA GLN A 140 -39.67 -3.67 -6.45
C GLN A 140 -39.08 -4.17 -7.78
N GLU A 141 -39.23 -3.42 -8.88
CA GLU A 141 -38.76 -3.81 -10.21
C GLU A 141 -37.39 -3.21 -10.58
N ASP A 142 -36.84 -2.31 -9.77
CA ASP A 142 -35.56 -1.66 -10.04
C ASP A 142 -34.39 -2.49 -9.48
N GLU A 143 -33.72 -3.21 -10.39
CA GLU A 143 -32.56 -4.04 -10.10
C GLU A 143 -31.43 -3.26 -9.42
N LEU A 144 -31.12 -2.04 -9.89
CA LEU A 144 -30.05 -1.22 -9.32
C LEU A 144 -30.40 -0.79 -7.91
N ALA A 145 -31.63 -0.33 -7.67
CA ALA A 145 -32.05 0.09 -6.33
C ALA A 145 -32.00 -1.07 -5.32
N ASN A 146 -32.45 -2.27 -5.71
CA ASN A 146 -32.35 -3.45 -4.85
C ASN A 146 -30.89 -3.81 -4.52
N TYR A 147 -30.00 -3.73 -5.52
CA TYR A 147 -28.56 -3.91 -5.32
C TYR A 147 -27.96 -2.87 -4.34
N LEU A 148 -28.32 -1.59 -4.48
CA LEU A 148 -27.85 -0.52 -3.61
C LEU A 148 -28.35 -0.71 -2.17
N VAL A 149 -29.62 -1.08 -2.00
CA VAL A 149 -30.21 -1.39 -0.68
C VAL A 149 -29.48 -2.55 -0.01
N LEU A 150 -29.18 -3.61 -0.76
CA LEU A 150 -28.43 -4.75 -0.24
C LEU A 150 -27.04 -4.32 0.26
N LYS A 151 -26.33 -3.49 -0.51
CA LYS A 151 -25.02 -2.96 -0.11
C LYS A 151 -25.07 -2.01 1.08
N ALA A 152 -26.15 -1.24 1.20
CA ALA A 152 -26.34 -0.28 2.29
C ALA A 152 -26.81 -0.93 3.60
N SER A 153 -27.45 -2.10 3.51
CA SER A 153 -28.00 -2.81 4.67
C SER A 153 -26.90 -3.27 5.63
N ARG A 154 -27.17 -3.11 6.93
CA ARG A 154 -26.34 -3.65 8.01
C ARG A 154 -26.88 -4.96 8.57
N ASP A 155 -28.18 -5.20 8.42
CA ASP A 155 -28.87 -6.37 8.95
C ASP A 155 -29.53 -7.18 7.84
N ASN A 156 -29.75 -8.48 8.08
CA ASN A 156 -30.49 -9.39 7.19
C ASN A 156 -30.02 -9.42 5.73
N ILE A 157 -28.72 -9.20 5.49
CA ILE A 157 -28.13 -9.13 4.14
C ILE A 157 -28.41 -10.39 3.30
N TYR A 158 -28.42 -11.56 3.93
CA TYR A 158 -28.70 -12.83 3.25
C TYR A 158 -30.15 -12.91 2.76
N LYS A 159 -31.13 -12.41 3.53
CA LYS A 159 -32.53 -12.37 3.09
C LYS A 159 -32.71 -11.45 1.88
N LEU A 160 -32.00 -10.31 1.87
CA LEU A 160 -31.98 -9.41 0.71
C LEU A 160 -31.33 -10.08 -0.51
N TYR A 161 -30.27 -10.85 -0.29
CA TYR A 161 -29.65 -11.67 -1.34
C TYR A 161 -30.62 -12.70 -1.91
N GLU A 162 -31.30 -13.48 -1.08
CA GLU A 162 -32.28 -14.48 -1.53
C GLU A 162 -33.41 -13.85 -2.36
N HIS A 163 -33.92 -12.70 -1.89
CA HIS A 163 -34.91 -11.95 -2.65
C HIS A 163 -34.35 -11.49 -4.00
N PHE A 164 -33.12 -10.95 -4.00
CA PHE A 164 -32.47 -10.45 -5.21
C PHE A 164 -32.28 -11.56 -6.25
N ILE A 165 -31.73 -12.72 -5.87
CA ILE A 165 -31.48 -13.82 -6.82
C ILE A 165 -32.76 -14.45 -7.35
N LYS A 166 -33.83 -14.45 -6.55
CA LYS A 166 -35.14 -14.96 -6.97
C LYS A 166 -35.78 -14.05 -8.02
N LYS A 167 -35.56 -12.73 -7.91
CA LYS A 167 -36.19 -11.74 -8.79
C LYS A 167 -35.34 -11.36 -10.00
N PHE A 168 -34.02 -11.26 -9.81
CA PHE A 168 -33.07 -10.76 -10.80
C PHE A 168 -31.98 -11.80 -11.10
N SER A 169 -32.39 -13.01 -11.47
CA SER A 169 -31.48 -14.16 -11.68
C SER A 169 -30.48 -13.95 -12.83
N THR A 170 -30.79 -13.09 -13.81
CA THR A 170 -29.91 -12.72 -14.94
C THR A 170 -29.22 -11.36 -14.75
N SER A 171 -29.23 -10.82 -13.52
CA SER A 171 -28.66 -9.53 -13.18
C SER A 171 -27.16 -9.46 -13.49
N LYS A 172 -26.72 -8.33 -14.05
CA LYS A 172 -25.29 -8.04 -14.20
C LYS A 172 -24.57 -7.78 -12.87
N TYR A 173 -25.31 -7.48 -11.81
CA TYR A 173 -24.77 -7.26 -10.46
C TYR A 173 -24.64 -8.55 -9.64
N LEU A 174 -25.15 -9.68 -10.15
CA LEU A 174 -25.26 -10.92 -9.40
C LEU A 174 -23.91 -11.40 -8.84
N ASN A 175 -22.86 -11.42 -9.66
CA ASN A 175 -21.54 -11.90 -9.23
C ASN A 175 -20.96 -11.00 -8.14
N GLU A 176 -21.12 -9.68 -8.27
CA GLU A 176 -20.65 -8.73 -7.25
C GLU A 176 -21.43 -8.88 -5.94
N ILE A 177 -22.75 -9.07 -6.01
CA ILE A 177 -23.59 -9.34 -4.83
C ILE A 177 -23.15 -10.64 -4.16
N LYS A 178 -23.00 -11.73 -4.92
CA LYS A 178 -22.55 -13.03 -4.40
C LYS A 178 -21.25 -12.87 -3.63
N ARG A 179 -20.24 -12.20 -4.20
CA ARG A 179 -18.98 -11.92 -3.50
C ARG A 179 -19.19 -11.08 -2.24
N TYR A 180 -19.95 -9.99 -2.33
CA TYR A 180 -20.17 -9.10 -1.18
C TYR A 180 -20.86 -9.84 -0.02
N VAL A 181 -21.91 -10.61 -0.32
CA VAL A 181 -22.66 -11.38 0.67
C VAL A 181 -21.80 -12.52 1.20
N LEU A 182 -21.06 -13.24 0.35
CA LEU A 182 -20.13 -14.30 0.76
C LEU A 182 -19.12 -13.78 1.79
N LEU A 183 -18.41 -12.69 1.50
CA LEU A 183 -17.43 -12.08 2.42
C LEU A 183 -18.07 -11.66 3.76
N LYS A 184 -19.38 -11.34 3.77
CA LYS A 184 -20.13 -11.07 5.00
C LYS A 184 -20.58 -12.33 5.71
N MET A 185 -20.88 -13.42 5.01
CA MET A 185 -21.32 -14.67 5.62
C MET A 185 -20.16 -15.49 6.18
N ILE A 186 -18.96 -15.44 5.58
CA ILE A 186 -17.80 -16.21 6.05
C ILE A 186 -17.58 -16.10 7.58
N PRO A 187 -17.49 -14.89 8.18
CA PRO A 187 -17.28 -14.78 9.63
C PRO A 187 -18.57 -14.93 10.47
N ASN A 188 -19.76 -14.95 9.85
CA ASN A 188 -21.04 -14.83 10.58
C ASN A 188 -21.95 -16.07 10.50
N ASP A 189 -21.90 -16.83 9.41
CA ASP A 189 -22.77 -17.99 9.16
C ASP A 189 -22.11 -18.93 8.13
N LYS A 190 -21.49 -20.00 8.63
CA LYS A 190 -20.72 -20.96 7.84
C LYS A 190 -21.57 -21.63 6.75
N ASP A 191 -22.80 -22.03 7.07
CA ASP A 191 -23.64 -22.78 6.14
C ASP A 191 -24.07 -21.91 4.96
N LYS A 192 -24.46 -20.66 5.24
CA LYS A 192 -24.77 -19.67 4.20
C LYS A 192 -23.54 -19.31 3.37
N ALA A 193 -22.37 -19.20 4.00
CA ALA A 193 -21.13 -18.93 3.29
C ALA A 193 -20.82 -20.06 2.30
N LEU A 194 -20.88 -21.32 2.73
CA LEU A 194 -20.65 -22.49 1.87
C LEU A 194 -21.70 -22.60 0.75
N TYR A 195 -22.96 -22.31 1.05
CA TYR A 195 -24.02 -22.27 0.03
C TYR A 195 -23.72 -21.27 -1.10
N ILE A 196 -23.27 -20.06 -0.75
CA ILE A 196 -22.93 -19.03 -1.75
C ILE A 196 -21.63 -19.41 -2.46
N LEU A 197 -20.63 -19.93 -1.73
CA LEU A 197 -19.34 -20.35 -2.27
C LEU A 197 -19.50 -21.39 -3.38
N ASN A 198 -20.41 -22.36 -3.22
CA ASN A 198 -20.70 -23.37 -4.24
C ASN A 198 -21.33 -22.80 -5.54
N GLN A 199 -21.76 -21.54 -5.53
CA GLN A 199 -22.31 -20.83 -6.69
C GLN A 199 -21.32 -19.85 -7.32
N ILE A 200 -20.09 -19.80 -6.80
CA ILE A 200 -18.99 -18.99 -7.35
C ILE A 200 -18.37 -19.73 -8.52
N ASP A 201 -18.53 -19.18 -9.71
CA ASP A 201 -17.69 -19.54 -10.86
C ASP A 201 -16.53 -18.55 -10.92
N LYS A 202 -15.32 -19.05 -10.66
CA LYS A 202 -14.08 -18.26 -10.55
C LYS A 202 -13.80 -17.41 -11.79
N ASN A 203 -14.24 -17.83 -12.98
CA ASN A 203 -14.02 -17.11 -14.24
C ASN A 203 -14.75 -15.76 -14.29
N ASN A 204 -15.73 -15.55 -13.39
CA ASN A 204 -16.49 -14.31 -13.30
C ASN A 204 -15.87 -13.27 -12.34
N TYR A 205 -14.71 -13.56 -11.76
CA TYR A 205 -14.08 -12.75 -10.72
C TYR A 205 -12.65 -12.38 -11.12
N SER A 206 -12.20 -11.18 -10.71
CA SER A 206 -10.79 -10.81 -10.90
C SER A 206 -9.88 -11.59 -9.94
N SER A 207 -8.60 -11.74 -10.26
CA SER A 207 -7.63 -12.37 -9.34
C SER A 207 -7.62 -11.73 -7.95
N LYS A 208 -7.88 -10.42 -7.85
CA LYS A 208 -7.97 -9.71 -6.56
C LYS A 208 -9.23 -10.10 -5.77
N ASP A 209 -10.33 -10.30 -6.47
CA ASP A 209 -11.58 -10.77 -5.86
C ASP A 209 -11.41 -12.21 -5.36
N LEU A 210 -10.81 -13.08 -6.17
CA LEU A 210 -10.47 -14.46 -5.82
C LEU A 210 -9.55 -14.52 -4.60
N ASN A 211 -8.49 -13.71 -4.57
CA ASN A 211 -7.61 -13.57 -3.41
C ASN A 211 -8.37 -13.13 -2.16
N SER A 212 -9.25 -12.12 -2.27
CA SER A 212 -10.03 -11.64 -1.13
C SER A 212 -10.93 -12.74 -0.55
N ILE A 213 -11.59 -13.52 -1.41
CA ILE A 213 -12.46 -14.63 -0.98
C ILE A 213 -11.60 -15.72 -0.33
N SER A 214 -10.49 -16.10 -0.98
CA SER A 214 -9.58 -17.13 -0.48
C SER A 214 -8.99 -16.79 0.88
N TYR A 215 -8.56 -15.54 1.07
CA TYR A 215 -8.01 -15.06 2.33
C TYR A 215 -9.03 -15.16 3.46
N GLU A 216 -10.24 -14.61 3.27
CA GLU A 216 -11.29 -14.68 4.30
C GLU A 216 -11.69 -16.12 4.64
N LEU A 217 -11.80 -17.00 3.63
CA LEU A 217 -12.06 -18.43 3.84
C LEU A 217 -10.97 -19.08 4.70
N SER A 218 -9.70 -18.82 4.38
CA SER A 218 -8.56 -19.36 5.11
C SER A 218 -8.51 -18.87 6.56
N VAL A 219 -8.62 -17.56 6.80
CA VAL A 219 -8.59 -16.98 8.15
C VAL A 219 -9.71 -17.52 9.04
N ASN A 220 -10.88 -17.81 8.47
CA ASN A 220 -12.01 -18.36 9.21
C ASN A 220 -12.06 -19.89 9.23
N GLY A 221 -11.11 -20.59 8.58
CA GLY A 221 -11.07 -22.05 8.58
C GLY A 221 -12.22 -22.71 7.80
N ILE A 222 -12.81 -22.01 6.82
CA ILE A 222 -14.00 -22.47 6.08
C ILE A 222 -13.62 -22.71 4.62
N GLY A 223 -13.97 -23.87 4.06
CA GLY A 223 -13.82 -24.13 2.63
C GLY A 223 -12.37 -24.05 2.14
N ILE A 224 -11.41 -24.58 2.91
CA ILE A 224 -9.96 -24.48 2.63
C ILE A 224 -9.60 -25.06 1.26
N TYR A 225 -10.20 -26.17 0.86
CA TYR A 225 -10.02 -26.74 -0.47
C TYR A 225 -10.44 -25.77 -1.59
N GLN A 226 -11.60 -25.14 -1.45
CA GLN A 226 -12.06 -24.12 -2.39
C GLN A 226 -11.16 -22.89 -2.35
N ALA A 227 -10.71 -22.44 -1.16
CA ALA A 227 -9.78 -21.33 -1.03
C ALA A 227 -8.49 -21.59 -1.84
N LYS A 228 -7.91 -22.79 -1.71
CA LYS A 228 -6.75 -23.22 -2.49
C LYS A 228 -6.96 -23.10 -4.01
N ILE A 229 -8.08 -23.63 -4.51
CA ILE A 229 -8.42 -23.52 -5.94
C ILE A 229 -8.53 -22.06 -6.39
N LEU A 230 -9.14 -21.19 -5.57
CA LEU A 230 -9.33 -19.79 -5.91
C LEU A 230 -7.99 -19.03 -5.93
N ILE A 231 -7.10 -19.26 -4.94
CA ILE A 231 -5.80 -18.58 -4.90
C ILE A 231 -4.85 -19.06 -5.99
N GLU A 232 -4.86 -20.35 -6.33
CA GLU A 232 -4.07 -20.88 -7.45
C GLU A 232 -4.53 -20.26 -8.78
N SER A 233 -5.84 -20.13 -9.01
CA SER A 233 -6.36 -19.41 -10.19
C SER A 233 -5.93 -17.95 -10.17
N ALA A 234 -6.03 -17.28 -9.01
CA ALA A 234 -5.64 -15.88 -8.88
C ALA A 234 -4.16 -15.66 -9.25
N LEU A 235 -3.26 -16.47 -8.70
CA LEU A 235 -1.82 -16.41 -8.97
C LEU A 235 -1.48 -16.71 -10.44
N ASN A 236 -2.14 -17.70 -11.05
CA ASN A 236 -1.89 -18.08 -12.44
C ASN A 236 -2.39 -17.03 -13.45
N GLU A 237 -3.49 -16.35 -13.15
CA GLU A 237 -4.14 -15.44 -14.09
C GLU A 237 -3.74 -13.98 -13.91
N PHE A 238 -3.23 -13.59 -12.73
CA PHE A 238 -2.93 -12.19 -12.43
C PHE A 238 -1.75 -11.66 -13.25
N LYS A 239 -2.00 -10.61 -14.05
CA LYS A 239 -1.02 -10.02 -14.96
C LYS A 239 -0.83 -8.53 -14.68
N PHE A 240 0.33 -8.01 -15.09
CA PHE A 240 0.63 -6.57 -14.94
C PHE A 240 -0.42 -5.66 -15.60
N ALA A 241 -1.04 -6.10 -16.70
CA ALA A 241 -2.11 -5.39 -17.40
C ALA A 241 -3.38 -5.17 -16.55
N ASP A 242 -3.58 -5.95 -15.49
CA ASP A 242 -4.74 -5.79 -14.59
C ASP A 242 -4.59 -4.57 -13.67
N ILE A 243 -3.37 -4.07 -13.48
CA ILE A 243 -3.11 -2.83 -12.75
C ILE A 243 -3.32 -1.59 -13.63
N THR A 244 -2.91 -1.65 -14.89
CA THR A 244 -2.87 -0.47 -15.78
C THR A 244 -4.26 0.08 -16.10
N LYS A 245 -5.29 -0.78 -16.18
CA LYS A 245 -6.69 -0.38 -16.44
C LYS A 245 -7.29 0.55 -15.37
N LYS A 246 -6.87 0.42 -14.11
CA LYS A 246 -7.45 1.16 -12.96
C LYS A 246 -6.63 2.38 -12.53
N TYR A 247 -5.34 2.41 -12.86
CA TYR A 247 -4.40 3.45 -12.44
C TYR A 247 -3.67 4.08 -13.63
N PHE A 248 -4.40 4.41 -14.69
CA PHE A 248 -3.83 5.02 -15.89
C PHE A 248 -3.02 6.30 -15.56
N ASN A 249 -3.49 7.08 -14.58
CA ASN A 249 -2.88 8.34 -14.15
C ASN A 249 -1.66 8.20 -13.20
N SER A 250 -1.21 6.99 -12.87
CA SER A 250 -0.01 6.78 -12.04
C SER A 250 1.26 6.55 -12.86
N THR A 251 2.44 6.62 -12.22
CA THR A 251 3.71 6.32 -12.91
C THR A 251 3.84 4.81 -13.17
N VAL A 252 4.62 4.42 -14.19
CA VAL A 252 4.89 3.01 -14.50
C VAL A 252 5.47 2.28 -13.28
N GLU A 253 6.38 2.93 -12.56
CA GLU A 253 6.98 2.41 -11.33
C GLU A 253 5.94 2.15 -10.24
N LYS A 254 5.04 3.10 -9.95
CA LYS A 254 3.95 2.91 -9.00
C LYS A 254 3.06 1.72 -9.38
N ARG A 255 2.79 1.53 -10.66
CA ARG A 255 2.04 0.36 -11.14
C ARG A 255 2.80 -0.95 -10.95
N ARG A 256 4.11 -0.96 -11.20
CA ARG A 256 4.97 -2.14 -10.98
C ARG A 256 5.02 -2.52 -9.50
N ASN A 257 5.17 -1.53 -8.63
CA ASN A 257 5.16 -1.75 -7.18
C ASN A 257 3.80 -2.30 -6.75
N LEU A 258 2.69 -1.70 -7.22
CA LEU A 258 1.36 -2.22 -6.92
C LEU A 258 1.14 -3.65 -7.43
N TYR A 259 1.63 -3.99 -8.63
CA TYR A 259 1.59 -5.36 -9.14
C TYR A 259 2.32 -6.33 -8.21
N LYS A 260 3.58 -6.01 -7.85
CA LYS A 260 4.40 -6.78 -6.92
C LYS A 260 3.71 -6.95 -5.56
N THR A 261 3.18 -5.88 -4.98
CA THR A 261 2.43 -5.94 -3.72
C THR A 261 1.23 -6.89 -3.80
N ASN A 262 0.46 -6.87 -4.91
CA ASN A 262 -0.68 -7.77 -5.05
C ASN A 262 -0.24 -9.24 -5.20
N ILE A 263 0.87 -9.51 -5.88
CA ILE A 263 1.47 -10.86 -5.93
C ILE A 263 1.89 -11.30 -4.52
N ALA A 264 2.57 -10.44 -3.75
CA ALA A 264 2.99 -10.78 -2.39
C ALA A 264 1.80 -11.15 -1.49
N TYR A 265 0.69 -10.41 -1.56
CA TYR A 265 -0.53 -10.75 -0.80
C TYR A 265 -1.20 -12.05 -1.25
N MET A 266 -1.10 -12.39 -2.53
CA MET A 266 -1.60 -13.68 -3.03
C MET A 266 -0.72 -14.85 -2.57
N LEU A 267 0.60 -14.66 -2.56
CA LEU A 267 1.54 -15.64 -2.04
C LEU A 267 1.38 -15.84 -0.53
N ASP A 268 1.16 -14.77 0.23
CA ASP A 268 0.84 -14.85 1.65
C ASP A 268 -0.44 -15.67 1.91
N THR A 269 -1.51 -15.37 1.18
CA THR A 269 -2.77 -16.14 1.27
C THR A 269 -2.54 -17.62 0.94
N TYR A 270 -1.76 -17.91 -0.10
CA TYR A 270 -1.45 -19.29 -0.47
C TYR A 270 -0.58 -20.00 0.57
N GLY A 271 0.44 -19.32 1.08
CA GLY A 271 1.29 -19.82 2.17
C GLY A 271 0.48 -20.15 3.42
N TYR A 272 -0.47 -19.29 3.79
CA TYR A 272 -1.33 -19.51 4.94
C TYR A 272 -2.27 -20.71 4.75
N ILE A 273 -2.78 -20.92 3.55
CA ILE A 273 -3.58 -22.12 3.21
C ILE A 273 -2.73 -23.40 3.32
N LEU A 274 -1.52 -23.40 2.76
CA LEU A 274 -0.60 -24.54 2.83
C LEU A 274 -0.22 -24.88 4.28
N LEU A 275 -0.06 -23.85 5.12
CA LEU A 275 0.18 -24.02 6.55
C LEU A 275 -0.96 -24.78 7.24
N GLN A 276 -2.21 -24.45 6.89
CA GLN A 276 -3.39 -25.14 7.42
C GLN A 276 -3.53 -26.57 6.91
N GLU A 277 -3.01 -26.86 5.71
CA GLU A 277 -2.92 -28.22 5.16
C GLU A 277 -1.75 -29.03 5.78
N GLY A 278 -0.89 -28.39 6.56
CA GLY A 278 0.29 -29.01 7.17
C GLY A 278 1.53 -29.08 6.27
N ASP A 279 1.50 -28.46 5.09
CA ASP A 279 2.65 -28.36 4.18
C ASP A 279 3.53 -27.16 4.56
N ILE A 280 4.35 -27.37 5.60
CA ILE A 280 5.18 -26.32 6.21
C ILE A 280 6.24 -25.80 5.23
N ASP A 281 6.89 -26.68 4.46
CA ASP A 281 7.98 -26.31 3.55
C ASP A 281 7.47 -25.44 2.40
N SER A 282 6.37 -25.84 1.76
CA SER A 282 5.76 -25.05 0.70
C SER A 282 5.21 -23.74 1.24
N SER A 283 4.62 -23.74 2.43
CA SER A 283 4.13 -22.54 3.11
C SER A 283 5.24 -21.53 3.34
N LYS A 284 6.37 -21.98 3.93
CA LYS A 284 7.58 -21.18 4.14
C LYS A 284 8.08 -20.55 2.84
N MET A 285 8.16 -21.35 1.79
CA MET A 285 8.60 -20.87 0.47
C MET A 285 7.69 -19.74 -0.05
N GLN A 286 6.36 -19.82 0.15
CA GLN A 286 5.47 -18.72 -0.28
C GLN A 286 5.66 -17.46 0.56
N PHE A 287 5.79 -17.57 1.89
CA PHE A 287 6.03 -16.40 2.74
C PHE A 287 7.37 -15.73 2.42
N MET A 288 8.44 -16.51 2.21
CA MET A 288 9.74 -15.98 1.77
C MET A 288 9.63 -15.24 0.43
N LYS A 289 8.95 -15.82 -0.56
CA LYS A 289 8.71 -15.12 -1.85
C LYS A 289 7.91 -13.84 -1.65
N ALA A 290 6.91 -13.84 -0.78
CA ALA A 290 6.10 -12.66 -0.48
C ALA A 290 6.94 -11.55 0.17
N THR A 291 7.78 -11.89 1.17
CA THR A 291 8.68 -10.94 1.81
C THR A 291 9.71 -10.40 0.84
N ASP A 292 10.36 -11.25 0.04
CA ASP A 292 11.38 -10.84 -0.93
C ASP A 292 10.81 -9.88 -1.99
N ILE A 293 9.57 -10.12 -2.43
CA ILE A 293 8.90 -9.25 -3.40
C ILE A 293 8.63 -7.87 -2.79
N LEU A 294 8.13 -7.79 -1.56
CA LEU A 294 7.91 -6.51 -0.86
C LEU A 294 9.24 -5.80 -0.60
N ASP A 295 10.24 -6.54 -0.16
CA ASP A 295 11.57 -6.02 0.11
C ASP A 295 12.27 -5.48 -1.15
N SER A 296 11.98 -6.06 -2.32
CA SER A 296 12.46 -5.59 -3.62
C SER A 296 11.90 -4.23 -4.04
N ILE A 297 10.83 -3.76 -3.38
CA ILE A 297 10.21 -2.44 -3.61
C ILE A 297 10.32 -1.54 -2.38
N GLY A 298 11.12 -1.94 -1.37
CA GLY A 298 11.30 -1.17 -0.14
C GLY A 298 10.08 -1.18 0.79
N GLU A 299 9.18 -2.15 0.61
CA GLU A 299 8.00 -2.33 1.45
C GLU A 299 8.17 -3.53 2.37
N GLU A 300 7.45 -3.52 3.49
CA GLU A 300 7.34 -4.65 4.41
C GLU A 300 5.91 -4.63 4.96
N ASP A 301 5.32 -5.80 5.18
CA ASP A 301 3.95 -5.95 5.67
C ASP A 301 3.93 -6.76 6.97
N ALA A 302 3.29 -6.22 8.01
CA ALA A 302 3.29 -6.85 9.33
C ALA A 302 2.58 -8.20 9.36
N THR A 303 1.48 -8.36 8.60
CA THR A 303 0.70 -9.61 8.57
C THR A 303 1.52 -10.74 7.97
N ILE A 304 2.19 -10.49 6.83
CA ILE A 304 3.05 -11.49 6.18
C ILE A 304 4.22 -11.87 7.10
N LEU A 305 4.83 -10.87 7.74
CA LEU A 305 5.92 -11.12 8.69
C LEU A 305 5.46 -11.92 9.91
N ILE A 306 4.22 -11.74 10.39
CA ILE A 306 3.63 -12.53 11.48
C ILE A 306 3.47 -13.99 11.04
N HIS A 307 2.92 -14.25 9.85
CA HIS A 307 2.80 -15.60 9.32
C HIS A 307 4.17 -16.27 9.14
N TYR A 308 5.15 -15.54 8.64
CA TYR A 308 6.51 -16.05 8.50
C TYR A 308 7.16 -16.33 9.86
N ALA A 309 6.97 -15.44 10.84
CA ALA A 309 7.48 -15.63 12.20
C ALA A 309 6.93 -16.90 12.84
N TYR A 310 5.64 -17.21 12.63
CA TYR A 310 5.03 -18.44 13.12
C TYR A 310 5.75 -19.70 12.61
N ILE A 311 6.16 -19.71 11.34
CA ILE A 311 6.95 -20.83 10.80
C ILE A 311 8.33 -20.89 11.44
N LEU A 312 9.02 -19.76 11.56
CA LEU A 312 10.35 -19.70 12.17
C LEU A 312 10.35 -20.20 13.62
N GLU A 313 9.28 -19.92 14.37
CA GLU A 313 9.07 -20.49 15.70
C GLU A 313 8.98 -22.03 15.67
N LYS A 314 8.25 -22.60 14.70
CA LYS A 314 8.09 -24.05 14.54
C LYS A 314 9.39 -24.74 14.15
N GLU A 315 10.25 -24.06 13.40
CA GLU A 315 11.57 -24.56 13.01
C GLU A 315 12.62 -24.43 14.12
N ASN A 316 12.29 -23.82 15.26
CA ASN A 316 13.21 -23.58 16.38
C ASN A 316 14.46 -22.80 15.95
N VAL A 317 14.30 -21.77 15.11
CA VAL A 317 15.41 -20.90 14.74
C VAL A 317 15.95 -20.13 15.96
N SER A 318 17.14 -19.53 15.83
CA SER A 318 17.78 -18.79 16.92
C SER A 318 16.92 -17.64 17.45
N GLU A 319 17.03 -17.35 18.74
CA GLU A 319 16.29 -16.25 19.38
C GLU A 319 16.58 -14.89 18.71
N ASP A 320 17.81 -14.68 18.22
CA ASP A 320 18.20 -13.48 17.48
C ASP A 320 17.48 -13.35 16.12
N SER A 321 17.25 -14.48 15.44
CA SER A 321 16.48 -14.52 14.19
C SER A 321 15.01 -14.15 14.44
N LEU A 322 14.42 -14.69 15.50
CA LEU A 322 13.05 -14.34 15.92
C LEU A 322 12.95 -12.86 16.33
N LEU A 323 13.90 -12.35 17.12
CA LEU A 323 13.96 -10.93 17.52
C LEU A 323 14.11 -9.99 16.33
N THR A 324 14.72 -10.44 15.24
CA THR A 324 14.82 -9.67 14.00
C THR A 324 13.45 -9.48 13.35
N ILE A 325 12.72 -10.58 13.14
CA ILE A 325 11.38 -10.53 12.54
C ILE A 325 10.39 -9.80 13.46
N TYR A 326 10.39 -10.10 14.76
CA TYR A 326 9.55 -9.40 15.74
C TYR A 326 9.81 -7.92 15.80
N GLY A 327 11.10 -7.55 15.74
CA GLY A 327 11.53 -6.16 15.67
C GLY A 327 10.97 -5.41 14.46
N LYS A 328 10.97 -6.04 13.29
CA LYS A 328 10.35 -5.50 12.07
C LYS A 328 8.84 -5.34 12.22
N ILE A 329 8.15 -6.36 12.75
CA ILE A 329 6.70 -6.32 12.96
C ILE A 329 6.31 -5.14 13.87
N ILE A 330 6.94 -5.02 15.05
CA ILE A 330 6.61 -3.94 16.01
C ILE A 330 7.02 -2.53 15.52
N ALA A 331 7.90 -2.46 14.52
CA ALA A 331 8.27 -1.20 13.89
C ALA A 331 7.18 -0.69 12.94
N ILE A 332 6.46 -1.62 12.29
CA ILE A 332 5.37 -1.37 11.35
C ILE A 332 4.04 -1.17 12.11
N GLU A 333 3.67 -2.11 12.97
CA GLU A 333 2.37 -2.15 13.65
C GLU A 333 2.52 -2.50 15.14
N ASP A 334 1.68 -1.92 16.00
CA ASP A 334 1.70 -2.22 17.44
C ASP A 334 0.95 -3.53 17.72
N CYS A 335 1.67 -4.65 17.67
CA CYS A 335 1.10 -5.99 17.86
C CYS A 335 1.39 -6.53 19.27
N ASN A 336 0.35 -6.58 20.12
CA ASN A 336 0.46 -7.04 21.51
C ASN A 336 0.96 -8.49 21.62
N GLU A 337 0.51 -9.38 20.72
CA GLU A 337 0.95 -10.79 20.73
C GLU A 337 2.47 -10.90 20.53
N ILE A 338 3.01 -10.19 19.55
CA ILE A 338 4.45 -10.17 19.28
C ILE A 338 5.22 -9.52 20.43
N ILE A 339 4.67 -8.49 21.08
CA ILE A 339 5.31 -7.86 22.25
C ILE A 339 5.42 -8.85 23.41
N GLU A 340 4.40 -9.65 23.68
CA GLU A 340 4.48 -10.70 24.70
C GLU A 340 5.52 -11.76 24.34
N LYS A 341 5.60 -12.19 23.07
CA LYS A 341 6.67 -13.10 22.62
C LYS A 341 8.08 -12.51 22.81
N ILE A 342 8.27 -11.23 22.50
CA ILE A 342 9.54 -10.53 22.78
C ILE A 342 9.81 -10.49 24.29
N LYS A 343 8.76 -10.32 25.12
CA LYS A 343 8.88 -10.30 26.59
C LYS A 343 9.37 -11.63 27.14
N GLU A 344 8.88 -12.75 26.60
CA GLU A 344 9.35 -14.09 26.95
C GLU A 344 10.83 -14.27 26.63
N LEU A 345 11.27 -13.92 25.41
CA LEU A 345 12.68 -13.96 25.01
C LEU A 345 13.55 -13.04 25.89
N TYR A 346 13.04 -11.85 26.20
CA TYR A 346 13.73 -10.88 27.05
C TYR A 346 13.95 -11.40 28.48
N LYS A 347 12.95 -12.09 29.05
CA LYS A 347 13.02 -12.70 30.40
C LYS A 347 14.00 -13.87 30.44
N LYS A 348 14.04 -14.72 29.40
CA LYS A 348 15.01 -15.81 29.29
C LYS A 348 16.46 -15.32 29.37
N GLY A 349 16.74 -14.15 28.79
CA GLY A 349 18.06 -13.51 28.87
C GLY A 349 18.43 -12.90 30.23
N GLY A 350 17.63 -13.11 31.29
CA GLY A 350 17.93 -12.66 32.66
C GLY A 350 17.81 -11.14 32.90
N LYS A 351 17.16 -10.41 31.98
CA LYS A 351 17.10 -8.94 32.04
C LYS A 351 15.95 -8.44 32.94
N PRO A 352 16.10 -7.31 33.66
CA PRO A 352 15.07 -6.81 34.56
C PRO A 352 13.76 -6.43 33.84
N GLU A 353 12.61 -6.93 34.31
CA GLU A 353 11.29 -6.66 33.71
C GLU A 353 10.95 -5.16 33.71
N LYS A 354 11.38 -4.41 34.73
CA LYS A 354 11.22 -2.95 34.81
C LYS A 354 11.82 -2.19 33.62
N GLU A 355 12.79 -2.78 32.91
CA GLU A 355 13.46 -2.18 31.75
C GLU A 355 12.83 -2.59 30.41
N PHE A 356 11.87 -3.53 30.40
CA PHE A 356 11.27 -4.06 29.18
C PHE A 356 10.62 -2.99 28.31
N ASN A 357 9.90 -2.05 28.92
CA ASN A 357 9.28 -0.93 28.19
C ASN A 357 10.32 -0.05 27.48
N HIS A 358 11.48 0.15 28.11
CA HIS A 358 12.59 0.88 27.49
C HIS A 358 13.21 0.06 26.34
N TYR A 359 13.39 -1.25 26.54
CA TYR A 359 13.89 -2.17 25.54
C TYR A 359 13.01 -2.19 24.28
N ILE A 360 11.68 -2.34 24.42
CA ILE A 360 10.74 -2.30 23.29
C ILE A 360 10.81 -0.97 22.55
N LYS A 361 10.88 0.16 23.26
CA LYS A 361 11.04 1.48 22.63
C LYS A 361 12.34 1.58 21.81
N LYS A 362 13.45 1.04 22.33
CA LYS A 362 14.74 0.98 21.63
C LYS A 362 14.67 0.08 20.41
N LEU A 363 14.02 -1.08 20.53
CA LEU A 363 13.85 -2.06 19.46
C LEU A 363 13.02 -1.50 18.30
N ARG A 364 11.87 -0.88 18.59
CA ARG A 364 11.06 -0.16 17.59
C ARG A 364 11.87 0.90 16.86
N ARG A 365 12.65 1.70 17.60
CA ARG A 365 13.50 2.74 17.01
C ARG A 365 14.58 2.15 16.11
N LYS A 366 15.21 1.05 16.52
CA LYS A 366 16.23 0.33 15.72
C LYS A 366 15.64 -0.07 14.37
N TYR A 367 14.55 -0.83 14.35
CA TYR A 367 13.99 -1.37 13.10
C TYR A 367 13.30 -0.31 12.23
N ARG A 368 12.75 0.76 12.81
CA ARG A 368 12.32 1.94 12.02
C ARG A 368 13.48 2.66 11.35
N ALA A 369 14.63 2.76 12.02
CA ALA A 369 15.82 3.35 11.44
C ALA A 369 16.37 2.46 10.31
N LEU A 370 16.51 1.15 10.56
CA LEU A 370 16.94 0.19 9.55
C LEU A 370 16.06 0.23 8.30
N LYS A 371 14.73 0.18 8.44
CA LYS A 371 13.81 0.28 7.29
C LYS A 371 14.02 1.56 6.47
N ARG A 372 14.19 2.71 7.12
CA ARG A 372 14.44 3.99 6.41
C ARG A 372 15.78 4.00 5.69
N VAL A 373 16.78 3.40 6.32
CA VAL A 373 18.13 3.36 5.77
C VAL A 373 18.22 2.37 4.61
N ASP A 374 17.60 1.20 4.68
CA ASP A 374 17.54 0.23 3.57
C ASP A 374 16.88 0.81 2.31
N ILE A 375 15.77 1.55 2.49
CA ILE A 375 15.07 2.23 1.37
C ILE A 375 15.96 3.32 0.75
N GLY A 376 16.73 4.06 1.57
CA GLY A 376 17.65 5.09 1.10
C GLY A 376 18.92 4.52 0.43
N ILE A 377 19.43 3.40 0.95
CA ILE A 377 20.69 2.77 0.51
C ILE A 377 20.52 2.09 -0.85
N LYS A 378 19.44 1.36 -1.11
CA LYS A 378 19.25 0.62 -2.38
C LYS A 378 19.24 1.51 -3.63
N ASN A 379 19.07 2.83 -3.48
CA ASN A 379 19.10 3.79 -4.59
C ASN A 379 20.24 4.83 -4.46
N TYR A 380 21.22 4.59 -3.60
CA TYR A 380 22.26 5.58 -3.34
C TYR A 380 23.39 5.53 -4.37
N SER A 381 23.56 6.61 -5.13
CA SER A 381 24.68 6.77 -6.08
C SER A 381 25.75 7.68 -5.50
N PHE A 382 27.01 7.33 -5.75
CA PHE A 382 28.17 8.09 -5.27
C PHE A 382 29.31 8.06 -6.28
N THR A 383 30.21 9.03 -6.15
CA THR A 383 31.44 9.12 -6.95
C THR A 383 32.63 9.00 -6.01
N ASP A 384 33.60 8.16 -6.37
CA ASP A 384 34.85 8.03 -5.61
C ASP A 384 35.84 9.16 -5.93
N ILE A 385 36.95 9.22 -5.18
CA ILE A 385 38.04 10.19 -5.39
C ILE A 385 38.79 10.03 -6.73
N ASN A 386 38.50 8.99 -7.51
CA ASN A 386 39.07 8.79 -8.85
C ASN A 386 38.08 9.16 -9.95
N GLY A 387 36.88 9.65 -9.60
CA GLY A 387 35.81 10.00 -10.54
C GLY A 387 34.95 8.83 -11.00
N ASN A 388 35.14 7.62 -10.45
CA ASN A 388 34.30 6.47 -10.77
C ASN A 388 32.95 6.61 -10.08
N LYS A 389 31.87 6.38 -10.84
CA LYS A 389 30.49 6.39 -10.32
C LYS A 389 30.07 4.99 -9.94
N TYR A 390 29.45 4.86 -8.79
CA TYR A 390 28.90 3.61 -8.27
C TYR A 390 27.48 3.82 -7.76
N ASN A 391 26.69 2.76 -7.77
CA ASN A 391 25.44 2.66 -7.03
C ASN A 391 25.59 1.58 -5.95
N LEU A 392 25.04 1.81 -4.75
CA LEU A 392 25.05 0.76 -3.70
C LEU A 392 24.36 -0.53 -4.17
N ALA A 393 23.38 -0.44 -5.06
CA ALA A 393 22.73 -1.58 -5.70
C ALA A 393 23.70 -2.47 -6.51
N ASP A 394 24.83 -1.94 -6.98
CA ASP A 394 25.83 -2.70 -7.74
C ASP A 394 26.57 -3.72 -6.84
N PHE A 395 26.44 -3.59 -5.52
CA PHE A 395 27.10 -4.43 -4.54
C PHE A 395 26.17 -5.47 -3.90
N VAL A 396 24.92 -5.61 -4.37
CA VAL A 396 24.04 -6.71 -3.96
C VAL A 396 24.70 -8.07 -4.24
N ASN A 397 24.44 -9.05 -3.38
CA ASN A 397 25.09 -10.35 -3.26
C ASN A 397 26.54 -10.31 -2.74
N ARG A 398 26.97 -9.18 -2.18
CA ARG A 398 28.28 -9.02 -1.51
C ARG A 398 28.08 -8.41 -0.13
N VAL A 399 28.99 -8.72 0.78
CA VAL A 399 29.07 -8.02 2.07
C VAL A 399 29.78 -6.69 1.85
N VAL A 400 29.14 -5.58 2.23
CA VAL A 400 29.71 -4.23 2.06
C VAL A 400 29.99 -3.62 3.42
N ILE A 401 31.25 -3.27 3.65
CA ILE A 401 31.71 -2.62 4.87
C ILE A 401 31.88 -1.15 4.56
N ILE A 402 30.99 -0.32 5.10
CA ILE A 402 31.04 1.13 4.97
C ILE A 402 31.59 1.75 6.24
N THR A 403 32.75 2.40 6.14
CA THR A 403 33.41 3.02 7.29
C THR A 403 33.34 4.54 7.18
N PHE A 404 32.82 5.20 8.20
CA PHE A 404 32.76 6.65 8.30
C PHE A 404 33.93 7.13 9.16
N SER A 405 34.79 7.97 8.59
CA SER A 405 35.99 8.48 9.27
C SER A 405 36.23 9.97 9.01
N LYS A 406 37.18 10.53 9.76
CA LYS A 406 37.75 11.87 9.54
C LYS A 406 39.25 11.79 9.75
N ASN A 407 40.02 12.58 9.01
CA ASN A 407 41.48 12.60 9.12
C ASN A 407 41.94 13.06 10.51
N ASP A 408 41.24 14.06 11.07
CA ASP A 408 41.54 14.62 12.38
C ASP A 408 40.74 13.92 13.50
N CYS A 409 40.89 12.60 13.57
CA CYS A 409 40.25 11.75 14.57
C CYS A 409 41.23 10.66 15.00
N GLY A 410 41.70 10.71 16.25
CA GLY A 410 42.70 9.77 16.76
C GLY A 410 42.27 8.31 16.66
N PHE A 411 41.03 8.02 17.06
CA PHE A 411 40.45 6.67 16.97
C PHE A 411 40.27 6.18 15.53
N CYS A 412 39.93 7.08 14.60
CA CYS A 412 39.82 6.74 13.18
C CYS A 412 41.18 6.37 12.58
N ARG A 413 42.27 6.98 13.06
CA ARG A 413 43.63 6.62 12.65
C ARG A 413 44.06 5.26 13.20
N ALA A 414 43.62 4.89 14.40
CA ALA A 414 43.85 3.56 14.94
C ALA A 414 43.11 2.49 14.11
N GLU A 415 41.81 2.69 13.91
CA GLU A 415 40.96 1.79 13.11
C GLU A 415 41.46 1.61 11.67
N ALA A 416 42.05 2.63 11.06
CA ALA A 416 42.57 2.53 9.70
C ALA A 416 43.67 1.46 9.53
N TYR A 417 44.46 1.18 10.58
CA TYR A 417 45.43 0.08 10.54
C TYR A 417 44.76 -1.29 10.57
N ASP A 418 43.69 -1.43 11.35
CA ASP A 418 42.90 -2.66 11.42
C ASP A 418 42.15 -2.93 10.11
N LEU A 419 41.54 -1.89 9.55
CA LEU A 419 40.87 -1.96 8.25
C LEU A 419 41.83 -2.32 7.14
N LYS A 420 43.05 -1.76 7.13
CA LYS A 420 44.09 -2.15 6.16
C LYS A 420 44.37 -3.66 6.22
N ASN A 421 44.51 -4.22 7.43
CA ASN A 421 44.79 -5.64 7.60
C ASN A 421 43.61 -6.50 7.14
N LEU A 422 42.39 -6.08 7.45
CA LEU A 422 41.16 -6.75 7.02
C LEU A 422 41.01 -6.72 5.49
N GLU A 423 41.27 -5.58 4.86
CA GLU A 423 41.24 -5.46 3.39
C GLU A 423 42.30 -6.33 2.71
N GLU A 424 43.47 -6.51 3.33
CA GLU A 424 44.52 -7.40 2.81
C GLU A 424 44.09 -8.87 2.88
N GLU A 425 43.38 -9.27 3.95
CA GLU A 425 42.85 -10.61 4.14
C GLU A 425 41.77 -10.96 3.11
N TYR A 426 40.93 -9.99 2.77
CA TYR A 426 39.84 -10.15 1.78
C TYR A 426 40.20 -9.69 0.36
N LYS A 427 41.47 -9.41 0.05
CA LYS A 427 41.89 -8.82 -1.24
C LYS A 427 41.51 -9.66 -2.47
N ASP A 428 41.46 -10.99 -2.31
CA ASP A 428 41.16 -11.93 -3.39
C ASP A 428 39.66 -12.32 -3.40
N SER A 429 38.88 -11.85 -2.41
CA SER A 429 37.45 -12.11 -2.33
C SER A 429 36.66 -11.14 -3.19
N LYS A 430 35.83 -11.68 -4.09
CA LYS A 430 34.83 -10.88 -4.81
C LYS A 430 33.55 -10.67 -3.99
N SER A 431 33.40 -11.37 -2.88
CA SER A 431 32.20 -11.37 -2.05
C SER A 431 32.19 -10.27 -1.00
N VAL A 432 33.29 -9.53 -0.84
CA VAL A 432 33.45 -8.47 0.17
C VAL A 432 33.90 -7.17 -0.49
N VAL A 433 33.31 -6.06 -0.07
CA VAL A 433 33.64 -4.73 -0.58
C VAL A 433 33.78 -3.73 0.56
N PHE A 434 34.86 -2.97 0.53
CA PHE A 434 35.14 -1.91 1.49
C PHE A 434 34.89 -0.54 0.86
N ILE A 435 34.16 0.30 1.58
CA ILE A 435 33.84 1.68 1.19
C ILE A 435 34.15 2.60 2.38
N HIS A 436 35.08 3.52 2.17
CA HIS A 436 35.44 4.54 3.15
C HIS A 436 34.80 5.88 2.78
N ILE A 437 34.14 6.50 3.74
CA ILE A 437 33.43 7.76 3.55
C ILE A 437 33.95 8.79 4.55
N THR A 438 34.41 9.92 4.03
CA THR A 438 34.85 11.05 4.84
C THR A 438 34.18 12.35 4.40
N PRO A 439 33.81 13.23 5.35
CA PRO A 439 33.38 14.59 5.05
C PRO A 439 34.55 15.54 4.74
N ASP A 440 35.80 15.07 4.79
CA ASP A 440 37.00 15.83 4.45
C ASP A 440 37.13 16.08 2.94
N SER A 441 37.97 17.03 2.55
CA SER A 441 38.26 17.31 1.14
C SER A 441 38.91 16.11 0.45
N GLU A 442 38.76 16.02 -0.86
CA GLU A 442 39.37 14.97 -1.70
C GLU A 442 40.88 14.84 -1.47
N SER A 443 41.58 15.97 -1.36
CA SER A 443 43.02 16.00 -1.05
C SER A 443 43.37 15.31 0.27
N LYS A 444 42.58 15.57 1.32
CA LYS A 444 42.75 14.97 2.64
C LYS A 444 42.37 13.50 2.64
N ALA A 445 41.27 13.14 1.99
CA ALA A 445 40.87 11.75 1.84
C ALA A 445 41.94 10.91 1.11
N LEU A 446 42.54 11.47 0.04
CA LEU A 446 43.61 10.84 -0.70
C LEU A 446 44.89 10.68 0.14
N GLU A 447 45.25 11.70 0.93
CA GLU A 447 46.37 11.61 1.86
C GLU A 447 46.15 10.50 2.89
N PHE A 448 44.96 10.43 3.47
CA PHE A 448 44.59 9.39 4.44
C PHE A 448 44.64 7.99 3.81
N LYS A 449 44.03 7.82 2.64
CA LYS A 449 44.04 6.56 1.88
C LYS A 449 45.48 6.08 1.63
N LYS A 450 46.36 6.98 1.17
CA LYS A 450 47.77 6.65 0.89
C LYS A 450 48.54 6.33 2.16
N LYS A 451 48.36 7.12 3.22
CA LYS A 451 49.08 6.97 4.49
C LYS A 451 48.81 5.62 5.14
N TYR A 452 47.56 5.19 5.18
CA TYR A 452 47.16 3.92 5.80
C TYR A 452 47.04 2.77 4.80
N GLN A 453 47.35 3.00 3.52
CA GLN A 453 47.34 1.99 2.45
C GLN A 453 45.98 1.30 2.29
N LEU A 454 44.89 2.05 2.49
CA LEU A 454 43.54 1.54 2.29
C LEU A 454 43.30 1.31 0.79
N LYS A 455 42.78 0.14 0.44
CA LYS A 455 42.48 -0.32 -0.91
C LYS A 455 41.03 -0.06 -1.30
N GLY A 456 40.11 -0.04 -0.33
CA GLY A 456 38.67 0.16 -0.53
C GLY A 456 38.30 1.45 -1.28
N ILE A 457 37.06 1.51 -1.77
CA ILE A 457 36.53 2.68 -2.46
C ILE A 457 36.54 3.86 -1.49
N MET A 458 37.08 5.01 -1.89
CA MET A 458 37.17 6.19 -1.02
C MET A 458 36.29 7.31 -1.56
N ILE A 459 35.40 7.82 -0.71
CA ILE A 459 34.45 8.88 -1.04
C ILE A 459 34.75 10.08 -0.14
N ALA A 460 35.01 11.24 -0.77
CA ALA A 460 35.33 12.48 -0.08
C ALA A 460 34.20 13.51 -0.15
N GLY A 461 34.20 14.48 0.77
CA GLY A 461 33.32 15.66 0.74
C GLY A 461 31.82 15.38 0.96
N ASN A 462 31.42 14.12 1.17
CA ASN A 462 30.02 13.75 1.23
C ASN A 462 29.47 13.85 2.67
N ARG A 463 29.09 15.07 3.08
CA ARG A 463 28.40 15.29 4.37
C ARG A 463 26.94 14.83 4.36
N ASN A 464 26.33 14.71 3.18
CA ASN A 464 24.92 14.35 3.06
C ASN A 464 24.68 12.88 3.39
N ILE A 465 25.54 11.97 2.90
CA ILE A 465 25.38 10.54 3.17
C ILE A 465 25.51 10.21 4.66
N SER A 466 26.48 10.80 5.38
CA SER A 466 26.59 10.61 6.84
C SER A 466 25.33 11.08 7.56
N ARG A 467 24.72 12.19 7.12
CA ARG A 467 23.50 12.72 7.73
C ARG A 467 22.27 11.87 7.40
N GLU A 468 22.12 11.43 6.15
CA GLU A 468 21.03 10.56 5.69
C GLU A 468 21.06 9.19 6.38
N LEU A 469 22.26 8.67 6.64
CA LEU A 469 22.47 7.42 7.37
C LEU A 469 22.48 7.60 8.91
N GLY A 470 22.19 8.81 9.42
CA GLY A 470 22.10 9.06 10.86
C GLY A 470 23.42 8.94 11.62
N ILE A 471 24.55 9.11 10.94
CA ILE A 471 25.89 9.03 11.52
C ILE A 471 26.16 10.28 12.36
N THR A 472 26.32 10.07 13.67
CA THR A 472 26.47 11.13 14.67
C THR A 472 27.85 11.16 15.32
N GLY A 473 28.79 10.29 14.91
CA GLY A 473 30.15 10.23 15.43
C GLY A 473 31.09 9.42 14.55
N PHE A 474 32.39 9.57 14.78
CA PHE A 474 33.46 8.89 14.04
C PHE A 474 34.44 8.21 15.02
N PRO A 475 34.97 7.01 14.70
CA PRO A 475 34.56 6.20 13.56
C PRO A 475 33.17 5.57 13.75
N THR A 476 32.51 5.24 12.64
CA THR A 476 31.31 4.39 12.63
C THR A 476 31.42 3.43 11.45
N ASN A 477 31.20 2.14 11.68
CA ASN A 477 31.17 1.11 10.65
C ASN A 477 29.74 0.63 10.44
N ILE A 478 29.33 0.49 9.19
CA ILE A 478 28.09 -0.13 8.77
C ILE A 478 28.45 -1.38 7.97
N VAL A 479 27.79 -2.50 8.27
CA VAL A 479 27.89 -3.70 7.43
C VAL A 479 26.55 -3.92 6.74
N ILE A 480 26.60 -3.97 5.41
CA ILE A 480 25.48 -4.32 4.55
C ILE A 480 25.66 -5.79 4.14
N GLY A 481 24.64 -6.60 4.37
CA GLY A 481 24.63 -8.01 3.99
C GLY A 481 24.46 -8.21 2.47
N PRO A 482 24.62 -9.46 1.99
CA PRO A 482 24.43 -9.80 0.57
C PRO A 482 23.02 -9.47 0.04
N ASP A 483 22.03 -9.36 0.90
CA ASP A 483 20.66 -8.95 0.54
C ASP A 483 20.49 -7.44 0.25
N GLY A 484 21.58 -6.68 0.40
CA GLY A 484 21.63 -5.23 0.18
C GLY A 484 21.03 -4.42 1.34
N ARG A 485 20.93 -4.99 2.55
CA ARG A 485 20.44 -4.30 3.76
C ARG A 485 21.49 -4.10 4.82
N ILE A 486 21.32 -3.12 5.69
CA ILE A 486 22.18 -2.97 6.87
C ILE A 486 21.87 -4.06 7.89
N HIS A 487 22.87 -4.87 8.21
CA HIS A 487 22.78 -5.85 9.29
C HIS A 487 23.43 -5.31 10.58
N TYR A 488 24.54 -4.56 10.46
CA TYR A 488 25.30 -4.07 11.61
C TYR A 488 25.63 -2.58 11.52
N SER A 489 25.67 -1.93 12.68
CA SER A 489 26.20 -0.58 12.87
C SER A 489 27.03 -0.54 14.16
N ILE A 490 28.33 -0.34 14.02
CA ILE A 490 29.30 -0.28 15.12
C ILE A 490 29.78 1.17 15.24
N ARG A 491 29.65 1.76 16.42
CA ARG A 491 30.04 3.15 16.67
C ARG A 491 31.22 3.20 17.63
N GLY A 492 32.26 3.93 17.24
CA GLY A 492 33.50 4.05 17.99
C GLY A 492 34.51 2.97 17.61
N TYR A 493 35.73 3.16 18.11
CA TYR A 493 36.83 2.22 17.95
C TYR A 493 36.97 1.34 19.19
N PHE A 494 37.23 0.06 18.97
CA PHE A 494 37.56 -0.93 19.99
C PHE A 494 38.84 -1.65 19.58
N THR A 495 39.61 -2.14 20.55
CA THR A 495 40.91 -2.80 20.26
C THR A 495 40.76 -4.11 19.47
N ASP A 496 39.57 -4.69 19.47
CA ASP A 496 39.16 -5.91 18.78
C ASP A 496 38.27 -5.62 17.55
N ILE A 497 38.24 -4.37 17.06
CA ILE A 497 37.33 -3.99 15.96
C ILE A 497 37.56 -4.80 14.67
N LYS A 498 38.81 -5.19 14.37
CA LYS A 498 39.11 -6.08 13.24
C LYS A 498 38.37 -7.40 13.39
N ASP A 499 38.57 -8.06 14.52
CA ASP A 499 38.04 -9.40 14.79
C ASP A 499 36.51 -9.38 14.80
N MET A 500 35.91 -8.32 15.37
CA MET A 500 34.46 -8.13 15.33
C MET A 500 33.91 -8.01 13.89
N ILE A 501 34.54 -7.20 13.04
CA ILE A 501 34.09 -7.03 11.66
C ILE A 501 34.35 -8.31 10.86
N GLU A 502 35.46 -9.00 11.11
CA GLU A 502 35.77 -10.28 10.48
C GLU A 502 34.75 -11.36 10.83
N GLU A 503 34.39 -11.49 12.12
CA GLU A 503 33.34 -12.41 12.58
C GLU A 503 32.00 -12.10 11.91
N ILE A 504 31.65 -10.82 11.80
CA ILE A 504 30.46 -10.40 11.06
C ILE A 504 30.55 -10.84 9.58
N ILE A 505 31.68 -10.60 8.90
CA ILE A 505 31.84 -11.00 7.49
C ILE A 505 31.70 -12.52 7.34
N ARG A 506 32.32 -13.31 8.23
CA ARG A 506 32.21 -14.77 8.24
C ARG A 506 30.77 -15.23 8.42
N ASN A 507 30.06 -14.64 9.37
CA ASN A 507 28.64 -14.91 9.62
C ASN A 507 27.77 -14.57 8.41
N GLU A 508 28.02 -13.44 7.75
CA GLU A 508 27.27 -13.02 6.56
C GLU A 508 27.54 -13.89 5.33
N LEU A 509 28.74 -14.46 5.23
CA LEU A 509 29.14 -15.34 4.13
C LEU A 509 28.94 -16.83 4.44
N PHE A 510 28.50 -17.18 5.65
CA PHE A 510 28.42 -18.57 6.14
C PHE A 510 29.76 -19.32 5.98
N ILE A 511 30.87 -18.68 6.31
CA ILE A 511 32.21 -19.27 6.27
C ILE A 511 32.62 -19.63 7.69
N ASP A 512 32.94 -20.92 7.92
CA ASP A 512 33.42 -21.45 9.21
C ASP A 512 34.76 -20.82 9.65
#